data_AF-A0A2V5R799-F1
#
_entry.id   AF-A0A2V5R799-F1
#
_cell.length_a   1.000
_cell.length_b   1.000
_cell.length_c   1.000
_cell.angle_alpha   90.00
_cell.angle_beta   90.00
_cell.angle_gamma   90.00
#
_symmetry.space_group_name_H-M   'P 1'
#
loop_
_entity.id
_entity.type
_entity.pdbx_description
1 polymer ?
#
loop_
_entity_poly.entity_id
_entity_poly.type
_entity_poly.pdbx_seq_one_letter_code
_entity_poly.pdbx_strand_id
1 'polypeptide(L)'
;MNQPHEWAGSDEQLLALQERFNAYVSFLLDGEMAEVHPELADKPARIELRCAHIPDTRALELLALIHDQLAFQEVKLEVVVRNDEIRMSNDEGMTKPE
;
A
#
# COMPACT_ATOMS: atom_id res chain seq x y z
N MET A 1 0.97 1.37 -6.59
CA MET A 1 2.24 1.52 -5.85
C MET A 1 2.72 0.15 -5.37
N ASN A 2 4.04 -0.09 -5.31
CA ASN A 2 4.60 -1.29 -4.68
C ASN A 2 5.38 -0.91 -3.41
N GLN A 3 5.35 -1.80 -2.43
CA GLN A 3 6.17 -1.78 -1.24
C GLN A 3 6.88 -3.13 -1.07
N PRO A 4 8.09 -3.28 -1.64
CA PRO A 4 8.82 -4.54 -1.65
C PRO A 4 9.59 -4.79 -0.35
N HIS A 5 9.84 -3.77 0.47
CA HIS A 5 10.63 -3.90 1.69
C HIS A 5 9.73 -4.21 2.90
N GLU A 6 10.34 -4.78 3.94
CA GLU A 6 9.71 -4.98 5.23
C GLU A 6 9.34 -3.64 5.89
N TRP A 7 8.34 -3.71 6.77
CA TRP A 7 7.87 -2.56 7.53
C TRP A 7 8.67 -2.47 8.83
N ALA A 8 9.51 -1.44 8.92
CA ALA A 8 10.35 -1.18 10.08
C ALA A 8 9.68 -0.24 11.09
N GLY A 9 8.48 0.27 10.78
CA GLY A 9 7.74 1.23 11.62
C GLY A 9 8.49 2.52 11.91
N SER A 10 9.55 2.81 11.14
CA SER A 10 10.41 3.97 11.34
C SER A 10 9.73 5.22 10.81
N ASP A 11 9.97 6.35 11.48
CA ASP A 11 9.36 7.63 11.10
C ASP A 11 9.73 8.03 9.65
N GLU A 12 10.95 7.71 9.20
CA GLU A 12 11.38 7.96 7.82
C GLU A 12 10.57 7.12 6.80
N GLN A 13 10.33 5.83 7.10
CA GLN A 13 9.55 4.96 6.22
C GLN A 13 8.08 5.42 6.15
N LEU A 14 7.52 5.83 7.29
CA LEU A 14 6.15 6.33 7.39
C LEU A 14 6.00 7.69 6.68
N LEU A 15 6.96 8.60 6.87
CA LEU A 15 6.99 9.88 6.17
C LEU A 15 7.08 9.68 4.66
N ALA A 16 8.01 8.84 4.18
CA ALA A 16 8.15 8.54 2.76
C ALA A 16 6.90 7.86 2.17
N LEU A 17 6.14 7.10 2.98
CA LEU A 17 4.84 6.57 2.55
C LEU A 17 3.81 7.68 2.38
N GLN A 18 3.68 8.55 3.37
CA GLN A 18 2.76 9.67 3.33
C GLN A 18 3.07 10.63 2.17
N GLU A 19 4.33 11.00 1.96
CA GLU A 19 4.75 11.86 0.86
C GLU A 19 4.38 11.29 -0.51
N ARG A 20 4.56 9.98 -0.69
CA ARG A 20 4.15 9.33 -1.93
C ARG A 20 2.64 9.42 -2.12
N PHE A 21 1.84 9.13 -1.09
CA PHE A 21 0.38 9.29 -1.20
C PHE A 21 0.00 10.73 -1.55
N ASN A 22 0.57 11.72 -0.87
CA ASN A 22 0.32 13.12 -1.17
C ASN A 22 0.65 13.46 -2.62
N ALA A 23 1.75 12.95 -3.18
CA ALA A 23 2.09 13.16 -4.58
C ALA A 23 1.04 12.57 -5.55
N TYR A 24 0.58 11.33 -5.31
CA TYR A 24 -0.47 10.72 -6.14
C TYR A 24 -1.81 11.44 -6.01
N VAL A 25 -2.17 11.86 -4.80
CA VAL A 25 -3.42 12.57 -4.53
C VAL A 25 -3.43 13.93 -5.18
N SER A 26 -2.37 14.72 -5.03
CA SER A 26 -2.27 16.01 -5.69
C SER A 26 -2.42 15.85 -7.21
N PHE A 27 -1.80 14.85 -7.81
CA PHE A 27 -1.96 14.57 -9.25
C PHE A 27 -3.40 14.22 -9.65
N LEU A 28 -4.12 13.45 -8.82
CA LEU A 28 -5.52 13.10 -9.07
C LEU A 28 -6.46 14.30 -8.88
N LEU A 29 -6.21 15.13 -7.87
CA LEU A 29 -7.07 16.25 -7.49
C LEU A 29 -6.87 17.51 -8.32
N ASP A 30 -5.65 17.76 -8.81
CA ASP A 30 -5.36 18.94 -9.63
C ASP A 30 -6.09 18.92 -10.99
N GLY A 31 -6.69 17.77 -11.34
CA GLY A 31 -7.40 17.60 -12.60
C GLY A 31 -6.47 17.43 -13.80
N GLU A 32 -5.14 17.45 -13.59
CA GLU A 32 -4.13 17.20 -14.61
C GLU A 32 -4.39 15.88 -15.36
N MET A 33 -4.88 14.87 -14.63
CA MET A 33 -5.27 13.59 -15.24
C MET A 33 -6.47 13.73 -16.20
N ALA A 34 -7.44 14.58 -15.92
CA ALA A 34 -8.58 14.84 -16.79
C ALA A 34 -8.22 15.75 -17.98
N GLU A 35 -7.23 16.63 -17.82
CA GLU A 35 -6.70 17.46 -18.92
C GLU A 35 -5.91 16.63 -19.93
N VAL A 36 -5.07 15.69 -19.46
CA VAL A 36 -4.26 14.83 -20.31
C VAL A 36 -5.06 13.64 -20.86
N HIS A 37 -5.99 13.10 -20.05
CA HIS A 37 -6.82 11.94 -20.37
C HIS A 37 -8.30 12.22 -20.08
N PRO A 38 -9.00 12.96 -20.95
CA PRO A 38 -10.40 13.30 -20.77
C PRO A 38 -11.31 12.07 -20.72
N GLU A 39 -10.90 10.92 -21.27
CA GLU A 39 -11.60 9.64 -21.14
C GLU A 39 -11.63 9.07 -19.72
N LEU A 40 -10.84 9.66 -18.81
CA LEU A 40 -10.78 9.33 -17.39
C LEU A 40 -11.46 10.39 -16.52
N ALA A 41 -11.91 11.52 -17.10
CA ALA A 41 -12.76 12.47 -16.40
C ALA A 41 -13.99 11.72 -15.85
N ASP A 42 -14.31 11.94 -14.58
CA ASP A 42 -15.41 11.31 -13.84
C ASP A 42 -15.26 9.81 -13.51
N LYS A 43 -14.12 9.17 -13.79
CA LYS A 43 -13.89 7.78 -13.33
C LYS A 43 -13.41 7.76 -11.89
N PRO A 44 -13.93 6.85 -11.04
CA PRO A 44 -13.48 6.73 -9.66
C PRO A 44 -12.01 6.35 -9.62
N ALA A 45 -11.21 7.12 -8.89
CA ALA A 45 -9.80 6.85 -8.72
C ALA A 45 -9.59 5.79 -7.63
N ARG A 46 -8.64 4.87 -7.88
CA ARG A 46 -8.23 3.85 -6.93
C ARG A 46 -6.71 3.82 -6.84
N ILE A 47 -6.19 4.01 -5.63
CA ILE A 47 -4.78 3.81 -5.31
C ILE A 47 -4.63 2.43 -4.69
N GLU A 48 -3.79 1.60 -5.28
CA GLU A 48 -3.45 0.29 -4.74
C GLU A 48 -2.02 0.27 -4.21
N LEU A 49 -1.86 -0.07 -2.93
CA LEU A 49 -0.58 -0.33 -2.29
C LEU A 49 -0.32 -1.83 -2.23
N ARG A 50 0.59 -2.32 -3.07
CA ARG A 50 0.97 -3.73 -3.12
C ARG A 50 2.17 -3.98 -2.22
N CYS A 51 1.96 -4.59 -1.07
CA CYS A 51 3.00 -4.92 -0.10
C CYS A 51 3.56 -6.33 -0.34
N ALA A 52 4.87 -6.50 -0.24
CA ALA A 52 5.48 -7.83 -0.18
C ALA A 52 5.31 -8.46 1.21
N HIS A 53 5.33 -7.63 2.26
CA HIS A 53 5.21 -8.04 3.66
C HIS A 53 3.98 -7.40 4.30
N ILE A 54 3.44 -8.07 5.33
CA ILE A 54 2.32 -7.54 6.12
C ILE A 54 2.78 -6.24 6.81
N PRO A 55 2.02 -5.13 6.68
CA PRO A 55 2.32 -3.90 7.40
C PRO A 55 2.31 -4.09 8.92
N ASP A 56 3.26 -3.47 9.60
CA ASP A 56 3.26 -3.40 11.07
C ASP A 56 2.14 -2.49 11.60
N THR A 57 1.91 -2.51 12.91
CA THR A 57 0.84 -1.73 13.56
C THR A 57 0.90 -0.25 13.22
N ARG A 58 2.09 0.37 13.22
CA ARG A 58 2.24 1.80 12.93
C ARG A 58 1.94 2.12 11.47
N ALA A 59 2.40 1.25 10.57
CA ALA A 59 2.08 1.36 9.15
C ALA A 59 0.57 1.22 8.91
N LEU A 60 -0.10 0.28 9.59
CA LEU A 60 -1.56 0.11 9.51
C LEU A 60 -2.30 1.34 10.03
N GLU A 61 -1.87 1.93 11.15
CA GLU A 61 -2.45 3.17 11.69
C GLU A 61 -2.34 4.32 10.69
N LEU A 62 -1.16 4.53 10.09
CA LEU A 62 -0.98 5.53 9.05
C LEU A 62 -1.86 5.24 7.82
N LEU A 63 -1.94 3.99 7.38
CA LEU A 63 -2.76 3.58 6.25
C LEU A 63 -4.25 3.81 6.50
N ALA A 64 -4.73 3.62 7.73
CA ALA A 64 -6.10 3.93 8.11
C ALA A 64 -6.38 5.45 8.03
N LEU A 65 -5.48 6.28 8.54
CA LEU A 65 -5.60 7.74 8.45
C LEU A 65 -5.64 8.23 6.99
N ILE A 66 -4.76 7.68 6.15
CA ILE A 66 -4.73 7.98 4.72
C ILE A 66 -6.00 7.49 4.04
N HIS A 67 -6.47 6.28 4.35
CA HIS A 67 -7.72 5.75 3.80
C HIS A 67 -8.89 6.70 4.07
N ASP A 68 -9.04 7.17 5.31
CA ASP A 68 -10.12 8.07 5.67
C ASP A 68 -10.01 9.40 4.92
N GLN A 69 -8.81 9.98 4.83
CA GLN A 69 -8.57 11.20 4.06
C GLN A 69 -8.95 11.04 2.57
N LEU A 70 -8.58 9.92 1.96
CA LEU A 70 -8.87 9.63 0.56
C LEU A 70 -10.36 9.39 0.30
N ALA A 71 -11.05 8.76 1.24
CA ALA A 71 -12.49 8.51 1.13
C ALA A 71 -13.30 9.81 1.03
N PHE A 72 -12.89 10.87 1.73
CA PHE A 72 -13.49 12.22 1.60
C PHE A 72 -13.29 12.85 0.21
N GLN A 73 -12.37 12.33 -0.58
CA GLN A 73 -12.05 12.81 -1.93
C GLN A 73 -12.53 11.83 -3.02
N GLU A 74 -13.37 10.86 -2.65
CA GLU A 74 -13.88 9.81 -3.54
C GLU A 74 -12.77 8.94 -4.17
N VAL A 75 -11.57 8.94 -3.55
CA VAL A 75 -10.44 8.08 -3.93
C VAL A 75 -10.44 6.85 -3.05
N LYS A 76 -10.44 5.66 -3.66
CA LYS A 76 -10.36 4.40 -2.91
C LYS A 76 -8.91 4.00 -2.64
N LEU A 77 -8.56 3.68 -1.40
CA LEU A 77 -7.31 3.00 -1.05
C LEU A 77 -7.53 1.51 -0.83
N GLU A 78 -6.76 0.67 -1.51
CA GLU A 78 -6.66 -0.76 -1.21
C GLU A 78 -5.23 -1.18 -0.92
N VAL A 79 -5.04 -1.94 0.15
CA VAL A 79 -3.75 -2.52 0.55
C VAL A 79 -3.79 -4.01 0.22
N VAL A 80 -2.88 -4.45 -0.64
CA VAL A 80 -2.81 -5.82 -1.13
C VAL A 80 -1.48 -6.42 -0.72
N VAL A 81 -1.48 -7.44 0.13
CA VAL A 81 -0.27 -8.19 0.46
C VAL A 81 -0.10 -9.32 -0.55
N ARG A 82 1.02 -9.33 -1.28
CA ARG A 82 1.34 -10.44 -2.21
C ARG A 82 1.67 -11.67 -1.38
N ASN A 83 0.80 -12.67 -1.48
CA ASN A 83 0.96 -13.94 -0.77
C ASN A 83 1.97 -14.82 -1.51
N ASP A 84 3.25 -14.43 -1.56
CA ASP A 84 4.28 -15.27 -2.19
C ASP A 84 4.84 -16.33 -1.22
N GLU A 85 4.88 -16.06 0.10
CA GLU A 85 5.49 -17.01 1.05
C GLU A 85 4.80 -17.05 2.43
N ILE A 86 3.58 -17.59 2.50
CA ILE A 86 3.26 -18.53 3.59
C ILE A 86 3.63 -19.94 3.11
N ARG A 87 4.89 -20.12 2.69
CA ARG A 87 5.54 -21.42 2.83
C ARG A 87 6.06 -21.45 4.25
N MET A 88 5.18 -21.80 5.18
CA MET A 88 5.59 -22.32 6.47
C MET A 88 6.61 -23.43 6.16
N SER A 89 7.88 -23.18 6.46
CA SER A 89 8.88 -24.24 6.59
C SER A 89 8.47 -25.10 7.77
N ASN A 90 7.46 -25.93 7.56
CA ASN A 90 7.12 -27.03 8.45
C ASN A 90 7.93 -28.25 7.97
N ASP A 91 9.27 -28.16 8.08
CA ASP A 91 10.12 -29.36 8.06
C ASP A 91 10.18 -29.89 9.49
N GLU A 92 9.05 -30.50 9.89
CA GLU A 92 8.98 -31.40 11.02
C GLU A 92 9.80 -32.66 10.70
N GLY A 93 10.85 -32.86 11.49
CA GLY A 93 11.41 -34.15 11.92
C GLY A 93 11.40 -35.33 10.94
N MET A 94 12.58 -35.71 10.45
CA MET A 94 13.03 -37.11 10.47
C MET A 94 14.54 -37.20 10.18
N THR A 95 15.40 -37.14 11.19
CA THR A 95 16.69 -37.86 11.11
C THR A 95 16.67 -38.99 12.13
N LYS A 96 16.64 -40.20 11.55
CA LYS A 96 16.55 -41.51 12.17
C LYS A 96 17.80 -41.82 13.02
N PRO A 97 17.72 -42.77 13.97
CA PRO A 97 18.85 -43.18 14.77
C PRO A 97 19.79 -44.10 13.97
N GLU A 98 21.09 -43.98 14.23
CA GLU A 98 22.12 -45.02 14.03
C GLU A 98 22.80 -45.31 15.37
#